data_AF-A0A9E7Z405-F1
#
_entry.id   AF-A0A9E7Z405-F1
#
_cell.length_a   1.000
_cell.length_b   1.000
_cell.length_c   1.000
_cell.angle_alpha   90.00
_cell.angle_beta   90.00
_cell.angle_gamma   90.00
#
_symmetry.space_group_name_H-M   'P 1'
#
loop_
_entity.id
_entity.type
_entity.pdbx_description
1 polymer ?
#
loop_
_entity_poly.entity_id
_entity_poly.type
_entity_poly.pdbx_seq_one_letter_code
_entity_poly.pdbx_strand_id
1 'polypeptide(L)'
;MGFQQGLSGLDAASKNLDVIGSNVANANTVGYKKSTAEFGDVYARSLVGASDNQIGQGVDVTKVSQSFTQGNVTVTGNPLDIAINGTGFYRMVDASSGQVSYTRNGQFQTDKNGYIISATGQNLTGYGVDATGKINTAVLTNLQIPVNDLAPLATTNTAFSINLDAAGTVPTTTPFSATNSATFNHSVSEQVYDGTGTSHMLTNYYVRTAAGWDVYSQVDGANPTGGNPVTSLTFNSSGVLTSSPSKVAVAFAGMSIANMDFTGTTQYGGGFNDTTVSQDGYATGRLASYSVGTDGTITGRYSNGRTSTLGQIAMTNFKAPDGLQNIGGNQWVETAESGAPQMGTPGMGSFGLLQSSAVEQSNVDLSAELVNMIVAQRSYQANAQTIKTEDTILQTLVSMR
;
A
#
# COMPACT_ATOMS: atom_id res chain seq x y z
N MET A 1 -4.01 48.35 -36.43
CA MET A 1 -3.74 46.91 -36.69
C MET A 1 -2.67 46.39 -35.73
N GLY A 2 -1.59 47.12 -35.41
CA GLY A 2 -0.65 46.67 -34.38
C GLY A 2 -1.15 46.86 -32.94
N PHE A 3 -2.22 47.62 -32.69
CA PHE A 3 -2.80 47.73 -31.34
C PHE A 3 -3.37 46.40 -30.86
N GLN A 4 -4.03 45.66 -31.76
CA GLN A 4 -4.56 44.34 -31.48
C GLN A 4 -3.45 43.29 -31.36
N GLN A 5 -2.40 43.39 -32.18
CA GLN A 5 -1.21 42.52 -32.08
C GLN A 5 -0.43 42.77 -30.77
N GLY A 6 -0.25 44.04 -30.39
CA GLY A 6 0.40 44.44 -29.15
C GLY A 6 -0.42 44.09 -27.91
N LEU A 7 -1.75 44.27 -27.95
CA LEU A 7 -2.66 43.93 -26.86
C LEU A 7 -2.73 42.41 -26.64
N SER A 8 -2.83 41.63 -27.71
CA SER A 8 -2.83 40.15 -27.62
C SER A 8 -1.50 39.61 -27.08
N GLY A 9 -0.37 40.18 -27.53
CA GLY A 9 0.94 39.90 -26.95
C GLY A 9 1.07 40.29 -25.47
N LEU A 10 0.44 41.39 -25.05
CA LEU A 10 0.43 41.84 -23.66
C LEU A 10 -0.38 40.87 -22.77
N ASP A 11 -1.56 40.46 -23.22
CA ASP A 11 -2.42 39.49 -22.52
C ASP A 11 -1.75 38.11 -22.40
N ALA A 12 -1.17 37.62 -23.50
CA ALA A 12 -0.42 36.36 -23.51
C ALA A 12 0.77 36.40 -22.54
N ALA A 13 1.52 37.52 -22.50
CA ALA A 13 2.61 37.70 -21.54
C ALA A 13 2.12 37.74 -20.08
N SER A 14 0.96 38.36 -19.82
CA SER A 14 0.35 38.39 -18.48
C SER A 14 -0.03 36.99 -18.02
N LYS A 15 -0.75 36.22 -18.85
CA LYS A 15 -1.11 34.82 -18.55
C LYS A 15 0.13 33.95 -18.30
N ASN A 16 1.20 34.17 -19.07
CA ASN A 16 2.46 33.46 -18.84
C ASN A 16 3.08 33.80 -17.47
N LEU A 17 3.08 35.09 -17.09
CA LEU A 17 3.55 35.52 -15.78
C LEU A 17 2.72 34.92 -14.65
N ASP A 18 1.39 34.78 -14.82
CA ASP A 18 0.52 34.15 -13.83
C ASP A 18 0.86 32.66 -13.64
N VAL A 19 1.13 31.94 -14.74
CA VAL A 19 1.53 30.53 -14.71
C VAL A 19 2.90 30.37 -14.03
N ILE A 20 3.89 31.20 -14.39
CA ILE A 20 5.22 31.19 -13.75
C ILE A 20 5.11 31.56 -12.26
N GLY A 21 4.31 32.58 -11.92
CA GLY A 21 4.05 32.99 -10.55
C GLY A 21 3.45 31.87 -9.71
N SER A 22 2.51 31.11 -10.28
CA SER A 22 1.91 29.92 -9.66
C SER A 22 2.94 28.81 -9.45
N ASN A 23 3.81 28.54 -10.44
CA ASN A 23 4.90 27.56 -10.31
C ASN A 23 5.86 27.94 -9.18
N VAL A 24 6.30 29.20 -9.12
CA VAL A 24 7.20 29.71 -8.08
C VAL A 24 6.57 29.63 -6.70
N ALA A 25 5.29 30.01 -6.57
CA ALA A 25 4.56 29.93 -5.30
C ALA A 25 4.44 28.48 -4.78
N ASN A 26 4.34 27.51 -5.69
CA ASN A 26 4.18 26.10 -5.37
C ASN A 26 5.48 25.28 -5.50
N ALA A 27 6.64 25.93 -5.56
CA ALA A 27 7.94 25.24 -5.71
C ALA A 27 8.25 24.28 -4.54
N ASN A 28 7.68 24.53 -3.35
CA ASN A 28 7.86 23.66 -2.17
C ASN A 28 6.65 22.79 -1.88
N THR A 29 5.59 22.87 -2.69
CA THR A 29 4.36 22.09 -2.47
C THR A 29 4.60 20.64 -2.90
N VAL A 30 4.39 19.70 -1.98
CA VAL A 30 4.54 18.25 -2.21
C VAL A 30 3.55 17.78 -3.27
N GLY A 31 4.04 17.02 -4.25
CA GLY A 31 3.25 16.48 -5.36
C GLY A 31 2.81 17.51 -6.40
N TYR A 32 3.28 18.75 -6.34
CA TYR A 32 2.95 19.78 -7.34
C TYR A 32 3.60 19.46 -8.70
N LYS A 33 2.84 19.71 -9.77
CA LYS A 33 3.27 19.54 -11.16
C LYS A 33 3.29 20.88 -11.87
N LYS A 34 4.47 21.26 -12.36
CA LYS A 34 4.73 22.48 -13.10
C LYS A 34 3.72 22.65 -14.24
N SER A 35 3.19 23.85 -14.37
CA SER A 35 2.33 24.24 -15.48
C SER A 35 3.11 25.09 -16.49
N THR A 36 2.80 24.97 -17.78
CA THR A 36 3.40 25.77 -18.86
C THR A 36 2.29 26.33 -19.74
N ALA A 37 2.37 27.61 -20.08
CA ALA A 37 1.48 28.22 -21.06
C ALA A 37 1.97 27.91 -22.47
N GLU A 38 1.09 27.35 -23.30
CA GLU A 38 1.33 27.08 -24.72
C GLU A 38 0.65 28.15 -25.57
N PHE A 39 1.42 28.73 -26.49
CA PHE A 39 0.96 29.83 -27.33
C PHE A 39 0.67 29.35 -28.75
N GLY A 40 -0.37 29.91 -29.36
CA GLY A 40 -0.71 29.73 -30.77
C GLY A 40 -0.76 31.08 -31.47
N ASP A 41 -0.31 31.14 -32.71
CA ASP A 41 -0.47 32.32 -33.54
C ASP A 41 -1.93 32.47 -33.98
N VAL A 42 -2.43 33.72 -34.00
CA VAL A 42 -3.76 34.00 -34.51
C VAL A 42 -3.64 34.40 -35.97
N TYR A 43 -4.08 33.51 -36.87
CA TYR A 43 -4.07 33.78 -38.31
C TYR A 43 -5.47 34.06 -38.84
N ALA A 44 -5.60 35.13 -39.63
CA ALA A 44 -6.83 35.42 -40.36
C ALA A 44 -6.93 34.46 -41.55
N ARG A 45 -7.75 33.40 -41.46
CA ARG A 45 -8.09 32.59 -42.64
C ARG A 45 -9.02 33.41 -43.53
N SER A 46 -8.48 34.02 -44.59
CA SER A 46 -9.30 34.47 -45.71
C SER A 46 -9.85 33.23 -46.43
N LEU A 47 -11.13 32.96 -46.21
CA LEU A 47 -11.87 31.93 -46.93
C LEU A 47 -12.14 32.49 -48.33
N VAL A 48 -11.57 31.84 -49.35
CA VAL A 48 -11.70 32.09 -50.80
C VAL A 48 -10.51 32.83 -51.43
N GLY A 49 -9.56 32.02 -51.92
CA GLY A 49 -8.77 32.23 -53.14
C GLY A 49 -8.18 33.61 -53.39
N ALA A 50 -7.03 33.91 -52.78
CA ALA A 50 -5.98 34.71 -53.41
C ALA A 50 -4.69 34.56 -52.60
N SER A 51 -3.60 34.30 -53.31
CA SER A 51 -2.23 34.36 -52.85
C SER A 51 -1.90 35.76 -52.34
N ASP A 52 -1.89 35.97 -51.02
CA ASP A 52 -1.15 37.06 -50.38
C ASP A 52 -0.77 36.67 -48.95
N ASN A 53 0.48 36.92 -48.57
CA ASN A 53 0.99 36.73 -47.21
C ASN A 53 0.29 37.71 -46.25
N GLN A 54 -0.83 37.26 -45.68
CA GLN A 54 -1.61 38.06 -44.74
C GLN A 54 -0.87 38.19 -43.40
N ILE A 55 -0.71 39.43 -42.92
CA ILE A 55 -0.01 39.71 -41.66
C ILE A 55 -0.78 39.04 -40.50
N GLY A 56 -0.07 38.28 -39.64
CA GLY A 56 -0.66 37.61 -38.49
C GLY A 56 -1.36 38.58 -37.52
N GLN A 57 -2.45 38.16 -36.89
CA GLN A 57 -3.26 39.02 -36.01
C GLN A 57 -2.79 39.05 -34.54
N GLY A 58 -1.71 38.34 -34.22
CA GLY A 58 -1.11 38.32 -32.88
C GLY A 58 -0.93 36.90 -32.35
N VAL A 59 -1.02 36.75 -31.03
CA VAL A 59 -0.78 35.50 -30.30
C VAL A 59 -1.87 35.30 -29.25
N ASP A 60 -2.27 34.07 -29.00
CA ASP A 60 -3.16 33.71 -27.88
C ASP A 60 -2.61 32.49 -27.12
N VAL A 61 -3.05 32.32 -25.87
CA VAL A 61 -2.73 31.13 -25.07
C VAL A 61 -3.69 30.02 -25.45
N THR A 62 -3.18 28.98 -26.10
CA THR A 62 -3.96 27.85 -26.59
C THR A 62 -4.37 26.92 -25.46
N LYS A 63 -3.42 26.58 -24.57
CA LYS A 63 -3.66 25.70 -23.42
C LYS A 63 -2.63 25.98 -22.33
N VAL A 64 -2.99 25.71 -21.08
CA VAL A 64 -2.03 25.55 -19.98
C VAL A 64 -1.87 24.06 -19.73
N SER A 65 -0.72 23.50 -20.10
CA SER A 65 -0.41 22.08 -19.91
C SER A 65 0.37 21.87 -18.61
N GLN A 66 0.15 20.74 -17.94
CA GLN A 66 0.92 20.36 -16.76
C GLN A 66 1.96 19.30 -17.13
N SER A 67 3.18 19.43 -16.61
CA SER A 67 4.22 18.44 -16.79
C SER A 67 4.19 17.42 -15.65
N PHE A 68 3.86 16.17 -15.96
CA PHE A 68 3.82 15.06 -14.99
C PHE A 68 5.17 14.34 -14.81
N THR A 69 6.28 15.01 -15.12
CA THR A 69 7.64 14.50 -14.85
C THR A 69 7.84 14.28 -13.35
N GLN A 70 8.67 13.30 -12.99
CA GLN A 70 8.94 12.94 -11.59
C GLN A 70 9.72 14.06 -10.88
N GLY A 71 9.26 14.47 -9.70
CA GLY A 71 9.99 15.36 -8.80
C GLY A 71 11.01 14.60 -7.94
N ASN A 72 11.83 15.35 -7.20
CA ASN A 72 12.78 14.75 -6.27
C ASN A 72 12.05 14.03 -5.13
N VAL A 73 12.50 12.83 -4.73
CA VAL A 73 11.90 12.09 -3.62
C VAL A 73 12.74 12.32 -2.36
N THR A 74 12.11 12.88 -1.33
CA THR A 74 12.77 13.14 -0.04
C THR A 74 12.19 12.25 1.04
N VAL A 75 13.07 11.61 1.80
CA VAL A 75 12.70 10.74 2.94
C VAL A 75 12.13 11.59 4.07
N THR A 76 11.07 11.10 4.71
CA THR A 76 10.43 11.69 5.89
C THR A 76 10.44 10.69 7.05
N GLY A 77 9.94 11.11 8.22
CA GLY A 77 9.83 10.23 9.40
C GLY A 77 8.47 9.52 9.54
N ASN A 78 7.50 9.81 8.67
CA ASN A 78 6.14 9.29 8.78
C ASN A 78 5.93 8.11 7.83
N PRO A 79 5.56 6.90 8.29
CA PRO A 79 5.31 5.75 7.42
C PRO A 79 4.15 5.94 6.42
N LEU A 80 3.20 6.85 6.69
CA LEU A 80 2.10 7.20 5.79
C LEU A 80 2.45 8.28 4.76
N ASP A 81 3.65 8.82 4.81
CA ASP A 81 4.17 9.60 3.70
C ASP A 81 4.69 8.61 2.66
N ILE A 82 4.03 8.54 1.51
CA ILE A 82 4.33 7.53 0.49
C ILE A 82 4.59 8.22 -0.84
N ALA A 83 5.79 8.09 -1.38
CA ALA A 83 6.12 8.61 -2.69
C ALA A 83 5.92 7.55 -3.77
N ILE A 84 5.35 7.94 -4.91
CA ILE A 84 5.33 7.12 -6.11
C ILE A 84 6.66 7.35 -6.84
N ASN A 85 7.42 6.29 -7.07
CA ASN A 85 8.60 6.32 -7.92
C ASN A 85 8.25 5.77 -9.30
N GLY A 86 7.89 6.68 -10.21
CA GLY A 86 7.50 6.37 -11.58
C GLY A 86 6.12 6.92 -11.94
N THR A 87 5.40 6.17 -12.79
CA THR A 87 4.10 6.57 -13.32
C THR A 87 2.94 6.05 -12.47
N GLY A 88 1.89 6.88 -12.38
CA GLY A 88 0.64 6.58 -11.69
C GLY A 88 0.22 7.66 -10.70
N PHE A 89 -0.98 7.52 -10.17
CA PHE A 89 -1.63 8.43 -9.23
C PHE A 89 -2.29 7.61 -8.12
N TYR A 90 -2.36 8.19 -6.93
CA TYR A 90 -3.24 7.72 -5.87
C TYR A 90 -4.67 8.03 -6.23
N ARG A 91 -5.57 7.07 -6.01
CA ARG A 91 -7.00 7.24 -6.20
C ARG A 91 -7.65 7.55 -4.86
N MET A 92 -8.23 8.74 -4.77
CA MET A 92 -8.91 9.27 -3.60
C MET A 92 -10.41 9.27 -3.82
N VAL A 93 -11.17 9.06 -2.75
CA VAL A 93 -12.62 9.20 -2.75
C VAL A 93 -13.04 10.12 -1.63
N ASP A 94 -13.81 11.14 -1.97
CA ASP A 94 -14.44 12.00 -0.98
C ASP A 94 -15.55 11.24 -0.25
N ALA A 95 -15.45 11.18 1.08
CA ALA A 95 -16.36 10.38 1.90
C ALA A 95 -17.80 10.93 1.92
N SER A 96 -18.00 12.21 1.60
CA SER A 96 -19.30 12.89 1.66
C SER A 96 -20.06 12.86 0.33
N SER A 97 -19.34 13.03 -0.77
CA SER A 97 -19.89 13.13 -2.12
C SER A 97 -19.71 11.86 -2.96
N GLY A 98 -18.81 10.96 -2.54
CA GLY A 98 -18.40 9.80 -3.34
C GLY A 98 -17.59 10.17 -4.59
N GLN A 99 -17.21 11.45 -4.74
CA GLN A 99 -16.45 11.90 -5.90
C GLN A 99 -15.04 11.29 -5.88
N VAL A 100 -14.62 10.77 -7.02
CA VAL A 100 -13.28 10.22 -7.22
C VAL A 100 -12.35 11.33 -7.69
N SER A 101 -11.20 11.45 -7.05
CA SER A 101 -10.10 12.31 -7.50
C SER A 101 -8.79 11.55 -7.50
N TYR A 102 -7.79 12.10 -8.17
CA TYR A 102 -6.48 11.51 -8.34
C TYR A 102 -5.43 12.47 -7.80
N THR A 103 -4.38 11.98 -7.14
CA THR A 103 -3.31 12.83 -6.62
C THR A 103 -1.93 12.16 -6.71
N ARG A 104 -0.90 12.99 -6.78
CA ARG A 104 0.52 12.63 -6.61
C ARG A 104 1.00 12.94 -5.20
N ASN A 105 0.24 13.73 -4.43
CA ASN A 105 0.60 14.04 -3.07
C ASN A 105 0.38 12.79 -2.18
N GLY A 106 1.47 12.32 -1.60
CA GLY A 106 1.52 11.12 -0.77
C GLY A 106 1.47 11.36 0.73
N GLN A 107 1.13 12.57 1.18
CA GLN A 107 1.02 12.90 2.60
C GLN A 107 -0.33 12.42 3.14
N PHE A 108 -0.33 11.23 3.74
CA PHE A 108 -1.52 10.66 4.34
C PHE A 108 -1.46 10.64 5.87
N GLN A 109 -2.64 10.62 6.48
CA GLN A 109 -2.85 10.50 7.92
C GLN A 109 -4.02 9.56 8.19
N THR A 110 -4.10 8.99 9.39
CA THR A 110 -5.25 8.18 9.80
C THR A 110 -6.31 9.03 10.48
N ASP A 111 -7.57 8.83 10.14
CA ASP A 111 -8.69 9.45 10.86
C ASP A 111 -9.03 8.69 12.17
N LYS A 112 -10.05 9.16 12.90
CA LYS A 112 -10.53 8.52 14.14
C LYS A 112 -11.00 7.08 13.93
N ASN A 113 -11.46 6.76 12.74
CA ASN A 113 -11.99 5.45 12.37
C ASN A 113 -10.88 4.56 11.80
N GLY A 114 -9.64 5.06 11.64
CA GLY A 114 -8.52 4.35 11.07
C GLY A 114 -8.44 4.39 9.54
N TYR A 115 -9.32 5.13 8.85
CA TYR A 115 -9.20 5.33 7.40
C TYR A 115 -7.98 6.16 7.07
N ILE A 116 -7.30 5.78 5.99
CA ILE A 116 -6.17 6.54 5.47
C ILE A 116 -6.74 7.72 4.67
N ILE A 117 -6.55 8.92 5.17
CA ILE A 117 -7.06 10.15 4.58
C ILE A 117 -5.94 11.08 4.13
N SER A 118 -6.23 11.91 3.13
CA SER A 118 -5.39 13.07 2.80
C SER A 118 -5.61 14.21 3.79
N ALA A 119 -4.77 15.25 3.70
CA ALA A 119 -4.97 16.50 4.45
C ALA A 119 -6.32 17.19 4.18
N THR A 120 -6.96 16.92 3.03
CA THR A 120 -8.28 17.44 2.67
C THR A 120 -9.43 16.52 3.10
N GLY A 121 -9.16 15.42 3.79
CA GLY A 121 -10.18 14.51 4.35
C GLY A 121 -10.75 13.47 3.38
N GLN A 122 -10.11 13.26 2.22
CA GLN A 122 -10.53 12.21 1.28
C GLN A 122 -9.86 10.88 1.62
N ASN A 123 -10.57 9.78 1.40
CA ASN A 123 -10.07 8.44 1.68
C ASN A 123 -9.20 7.91 0.55
N LEU A 124 -8.05 7.36 0.89
CA LEU A 124 -7.21 6.59 -0.03
C LEU A 124 -7.89 5.25 -0.32
N THR A 125 -8.02 4.93 -1.60
CA THR A 125 -8.63 3.67 -2.03
C THR A 125 -7.61 2.62 -2.43
N GLY A 126 -7.97 1.36 -2.21
CA GLY A 126 -7.11 0.22 -2.45
C GLY A 126 -7.85 -1.09 -2.39
N TYR A 127 -7.09 -2.17 -2.45
CA TYR A 127 -7.59 -3.53 -2.35
C TYR A 127 -7.59 -3.96 -0.89
N GLY A 128 -8.77 -4.35 -0.40
CA GLY A 128 -8.91 -4.88 0.95
C GLY A 128 -8.33 -6.29 1.07
N VAL A 129 -8.24 -6.78 2.31
CA VAL A 129 -7.88 -8.17 2.60
C VAL A 129 -9.12 -9.00 2.94
N ASP A 130 -9.09 -10.28 2.60
CA ASP A 130 -10.08 -11.25 3.08
C ASP A 130 -9.80 -11.66 4.54
N ALA A 131 -10.68 -12.49 5.12
CA ALA A 131 -10.54 -12.99 6.49
C ALA A 131 -9.25 -13.82 6.73
N THR A 132 -8.55 -14.23 5.67
CA THR A 132 -7.28 -14.96 5.73
C THR A 132 -6.06 -14.06 5.54
N GLY A 133 -6.26 -12.74 5.39
CA GLY A 133 -5.19 -11.76 5.16
C GLY A 133 -4.69 -11.71 3.72
N LYS A 134 -5.39 -12.34 2.76
CA LYS A 134 -5.04 -12.30 1.35
C LYS A 134 -5.70 -11.09 0.68
N ILE A 135 -4.92 -10.38 -0.14
CA ILE A 135 -5.39 -9.18 -0.85
C ILE A 135 -6.41 -9.59 -1.92
N ASN A 136 -7.58 -8.95 -1.90
CA ASN A 136 -8.62 -9.12 -2.90
C ASN A 136 -8.57 -7.98 -3.91
N THR A 137 -7.99 -8.25 -5.08
CA THR A 137 -7.85 -7.26 -6.17
C THR A 137 -9.14 -7.03 -6.98
N ALA A 138 -10.24 -7.72 -6.65
CA ALA A 138 -11.49 -7.64 -7.41
C ALA A 138 -12.35 -6.41 -7.07
N VAL A 139 -12.21 -5.85 -5.87
CA VAL A 139 -13.04 -4.73 -5.39
C VAL A 139 -12.15 -3.68 -4.74
N LEU A 140 -12.35 -2.41 -5.12
CA LEU A 140 -11.75 -1.28 -4.42
C LEU A 140 -12.57 -0.92 -3.19
N THR A 141 -11.86 -0.70 -2.09
CA THR A 141 -12.41 -0.27 -0.80
C THR A 141 -11.59 0.88 -0.25
N ASN A 142 -12.14 1.62 0.71
CA ASN A 142 -11.38 2.63 1.43
C ASN A 142 -10.41 1.91 2.36
N LEU A 143 -9.12 2.23 2.25
CA LEU A 143 -8.10 1.58 3.06
C LEU A 143 -8.23 2.03 4.50
N GLN A 144 -8.20 1.05 5.39
CA GLN A 144 -8.36 1.24 6.82
C GLN A 144 -7.25 0.50 7.56
N ILE A 145 -6.59 1.21 8.45
CA ILE A 145 -5.71 0.65 9.47
C ILE A 145 -6.59 0.45 10.71
N PRO A 146 -6.96 -0.80 11.05
CA PRO A 146 -7.86 -1.05 12.16
C PRO A 146 -7.22 -0.55 13.46
N VAL A 147 -7.97 0.32 14.15
CA VAL A 147 -7.60 0.85 15.48
C VAL A 147 -7.98 -0.12 16.61
N ASN A 148 -8.76 -1.16 16.29
CA ASN A 148 -9.19 -2.18 17.24
C ASN A 148 -8.10 -3.23 17.43
N ASP A 149 -8.10 -3.86 18.60
CA ASP A 149 -7.23 -4.99 18.90
C ASP A 149 -7.51 -6.14 17.90
N LEU A 150 -6.43 -6.77 17.42
CA LEU A 150 -6.52 -7.97 16.60
C LEU A 150 -7.18 -9.07 17.43
N ALA A 151 -8.34 -9.54 16.97
CA ALA A 151 -9.06 -10.62 17.63
C ALA A 151 -8.16 -11.87 17.76
N PRO A 152 -8.23 -12.59 18.89
CA PRO A 152 -7.46 -13.80 19.06
C PRO A 152 -7.92 -14.86 18.05
N LEU A 153 -6.99 -15.76 17.70
CA LEU A 153 -7.29 -16.94 16.91
C LEU A 153 -7.08 -18.15 17.81
N ALA A 154 -8.15 -18.91 18.04
CA ALA A 154 -8.06 -20.19 18.74
C ALA A 154 -7.18 -21.15 17.93
N THR A 155 -6.34 -21.91 18.60
CA THR A 155 -5.50 -22.93 17.96
C THR A 155 -6.38 -24.03 17.38
N THR A 156 -6.31 -24.23 16.07
CA THR A 156 -7.03 -25.32 15.38
C THR A 156 -6.08 -26.36 14.82
N ASN A 157 -4.84 -25.97 14.53
CA ASN A 157 -3.81 -26.84 13.97
C ASN A 157 -2.55 -26.80 14.84
N THR A 158 -2.02 -27.96 15.15
CA THR A 158 -0.72 -28.14 15.80
C THR A 158 0.08 -29.16 15.02
N ALA A 159 1.37 -28.91 14.83
CA ALA A 159 2.28 -29.81 14.13
C ALA A 159 3.44 -30.19 15.04
N PHE A 160 3.61 -31.50 15.24
CA PHE A 160 4.66 -32.12 16.02
C PHE A 160 5.45 -33.06 15.11
N SER A 161 6.63 -32.62 14.68
CA SER A 161 7.61 -33.44 13.98
C SER A 161 8.82 -33.61 14.88
N ILE A 162 8.96 -34.81 15.43
CA ILE A 162 10.01 -35.13 16.40
C ILE A 162 10.75 -36.40 16.00
N ASN A 163 11.93 -36.61 16.56
CA ASN A 163 12.62 -37.89 16.51
C ASN A 163 12.44 -38.62 17.84
N LEU A 164 11.84 -39.81 17.80
CA LEU A 164 11.71 -40.72 18.94
C LEU A 164 12.84 -41.74 18.91
N ASP A 165 13.39 -42.09 20.07
CA ASP A 165 14.54 -43.00 20.13
C ASP A 165 14.15 -44.45 19.83
N ALA A 166 14.70 -45.04 18.76
CA ALA A 166 14.53 -46.45 18.44
C ALA A 166 14.98 -47.42 19.55
N ALA A 167 15.84 -46.97 20.48
CA ALA A 167 16.36 -47.75 21.61
C ALA A 167 15.67 -47.49 22.97
N GLY A 168 14.66 -46.61 23.05
CA GLY A 168 13.91 -46.36 24.29
C GLY A 168 13.35 -47.63 24.97
N THR A 169 13.16 -47.63 26.28
CA THR A 169 12.57 -48.79 26.98
C THR A 169 11.10 -48.58 27.24
N VAL A 170 10.30 -49.65 27.21
CA VAL A 170 8.90 -49.60 27.66
C VAL A 170 8.89 -49.30 29.17
N PRO A 171 8.21 -48.24 29.64
CA PRO A 171 8.14 -47.93 31.08
C PRO A 171 7.53 -49.08 31.88
N THR A 172 8.10 -49.37 33.05
CA THR A 172 7.63 -50.47 33.93
C THR A 172 6.49 -50.07 34.86
N THR A 173 6.25 -48.77 35.01
CA THR A 173 5.20 -48.22 35.89
C THR A 173 3.97 -47.90 35.07
N THR A 174 2.86 -48.60 35.33
CA THR A 174 1.56 -48.40 34.67
C THR A 174 0.44 -48.28 35.71
N PRO A 175 -0.66 -47.55 35.45
CA PRO A 175 -1.00 -46.81 34.23
C PRO A 175 -0.23 -45.48 34.07
N PHE A 176 -0.34 -44.85 32.89
CA PHE A 176 0.25 -43.53 32.58
C PHE A 176 -0.17 -42.47 33.62
N SER A 177 0.80 -41.66 34.08
CA SER A 177 0.56 -40.49 34.93
C SER A 177 1.52 -39.35 34.60
N ALA A 178 0.99 -38.22 34.15
CA ALA A 178 1.78 -37.03 33.82
C ALA A 178 2.61 -36.48 35.00
N THR A 179 2.21 -36.75 36.24
CA THR A 179 2.95 -36.31 37.44
C THR A 179 4.09 -37.26 37.82
N ASN A 180 4.20 -38.42 37.19
CA ASN A 180 5.24 -39.41 37.47
C ASN A 180 6.10 -39.67 36.22
N SER A 181 7.33 -39.16 36.26
CA SER A 181 8.33 -39.31 35.20
C SER A 181 8.73 -40.76 34.91
N ALA A 182 8.42 -41.71 35.79
CA ALA A 182 8.65 -43.14 35.55
C ALA A 182 7.58 -43.80 34.66
N THR A 183 6.53 -43.07 34.26
CA THR A 183 5.41 -43.61 33.46
C THR A 183 5.44 -43.21 31.98
N PHE A 184 6.37 -42.34 31.58
CA PHE A 184 6.55 -41.89 30.19
C PHE A 184 8.03 -41.75 29.84
N ASN A 185 8.36 -41.71 28.54
CA ASN A 185 9.75 -41.59 28.09
C ASN A 185 10.15 -40.14 27.85
N HIS A 186 9.32 -39.40 27.11
CA HIS A 186 9.59 -38.02 26.72
C HIS A 186 8.33 -37.19 26.76
N SER A 187 8.47 -35.88 26.93
CA SER A 187 7.36 -34.93 26.92
C SER A 187 7.75 -33.67 26.17
N VAL A 188 6.82 -33.15 25.36
CA VAL A 188 6.98 -31.89 24.61
C VAL A 188 5.83 -30.98 24.97
N SER A 189 6.13 -29.73 25.26
CA SER A 189 5.12 -28.72 25.60
C SER A 189 5.10 -27.61 24.55
N GLU A 190 3.90 -27.16 24.18
CA GLU A 190 3.66 -26.04 23.28
C GLU A 190 2.54 -25.16 23.86
N GLN A 191 2.64 -23.84 23.64
CA GLN A 191 1.59 -22.91 24.04
C GLN A 191 0.49 -22.87 22.98
N VAL A 192 -0.74 -23.19 23.38
CA VAL A 192 -1.94 -23.12 22.54
C VAL A 192 -2.90 -22.07 23.08
N TYR A 193 -3.84 -21.61 22.26
CA TYR A 193 -4.75 -20.51 22.58
C TYR A 193 -6.21 -20.94 22.45
N ASP A 194 -7.05 -20.53 23.40
CA ASP A 194 -8.49 -20.71 23.33
C ASP A 194 -9.18 -19.61 22.49
N GLY A 195 -10.51 -19.69 22.35
CA GLY A 195 -11.29 -18.68 21.64
C GLY A 195 -11.32 -17.30 22.32
N THR A 196 -10.87 -17.19 23.56
CA THR A 196 -10.77 -15.90 24.29
C THR A 196 -9.38 -15.27 24.18
N GLY A 197 -8.40 -16.01 23.64
CA GLY A 197 -7.01 -15.59 23.53
C GLY A 197 -6.17 -15.89 24.77
N THR A 198 -6.69 -16.68 25.72
CA THR A 198 -5.95 -17.17 26.88
C THR A 198 -4.98 -18.27 26.44
N SER A 199 -3.74 -18.20 26.94
CA SER A 199 -2.74 -19.23 26.65
C SER A 199 -2.90 -20.41 27.61
N HIS A 200 -2.87 -21.61 27.04
CA HIS A 200 -2.90 -22.88 27.74
C HIS A 200 -1.67 -23.70 27.34
N MET A 201 -1.12 -24.49 28.26
CA MET A 201 0.07 -25.30 27.99
C MET A 201 -0.35 -26.71 27.57
N LEU A 202 -0.24 -27.01 26.27
CA LEU A 202 -0.42 -28.35 25.72
C LEU A 202 0.87 -29.13 25.92
N THR A 203 0.82 -30.25 26.63
CA THR A 203 1.94 -31.17 26.80
C THR A 203 1.60 -32.53 26.24
N ASN A 204 2.38 -32.99 25.27
CA ASN A 204 2.32 -34.33 24.70
C ASN A 204 3.38 -35.21 25.35
N TYR A 205 2.96 -36.34 25.91
CA TYR A 205 3.79 -37.36 26.51
C TYR A 205 3.87 -38.57 25.59
N TYR A 206 5.09 -39.01 25.31
CA TYR A 206 5.40 -40.15 24.46
C TYR A 206 5.79 -41.35 25.32
N VAL A 207 5.05 -42.44 25.18
CA VAL A 207 5.22 -43.68 25.94
C VAL A 207 5.52 -44.81 24.96
N ARG A 208 6.69 -45.44 25.09
CA ARG A 208 7.06 -46.56 24.22
C ARG A 208 6.21 -47.79 24.55
N THR A 209 5.69 -48.45 23.51
CA THR A 209 4.96 -49.73 23.60
C THR A 209 5.67 -50.82 22.81
N ALA A 210 5.13 -52.05 22.84
CA ALA A 210 5.68 -53.17 22.06
C ALA A 210 5.57 -52.97 20.54
N ALA A 211 4.59 -52.18 20.08
CA ALA A 211 4.28 -51.98 18.67
C ALA A 211 4.66 -50.60 18.11
N GLY A 212 5.03 -49.65 18.98
CA GLY A 212 5.30 -48.27 18.58
C GLY A 212 5.34 -47.33 19.78
N TRP A 213 4.67 -46.19 19.66
CA TRP A 213 4.64 -45.13 20.65
C TRP A 213 3.24 -44.60 20.87
N ASP A 214 2.76 -44.63 22.11
CA ASP A 214 1.49 -44.02 22.49
C ASP A 214 1.71 -42.55 22.87
N VAL A 215 0.82 -41.68 22.40
CA VAL A 215 0.84 -40.24 22.69
C VAL A 215 -0.31 -39.92 23.63
N TYR A 216 0.02 -39.37 24.78
CA TYR A 216 -0.95 -38.83 25.74
C TYR A 216 -0.83 -37.32 25.74
N SER A 217 -1.93 -36.60 25.60
CA SER A 217 -1.92 -35.14 25.64
C SER A 217 -2.56 -34.63 26.92
N GLN A 218 -2.07 -33.52 27.45
CA GLN A 218 -2.72 -32.78 28.52
C GLN A 218 -2.69 -31.29 28.21
N VAL A 219 -3.74 -30.57 28.61
CA VAL A 219 -3.76 -29.10 28.59
C VAL A 219 -3.99 -28.63 30.01
N ASP A 220 -3.07 -27.81 30.52
CA ASP A 220 -3.07 -27.31 31.91
C ASP A 220 -3.26 -28.41 32.98
N GLY A 221 -2.71 -29.59 32.72
CA GLY A 221 -2.83 -30.77 33.59
C GLY A 221 -4.16 -31.54 33.46
N ALA A 222 -5.13 -31.03 32.70
CA ALA A 222 -6.35 -31.76 32.37
C ALA A 222 -6.11 -32.72 31.19
N ASN A 223 -6.69 -33.92 31.28
CA ASN A 223 -6.51 -34.98 30.29
C ASN A 223 -7.80 -35.12 29.45
N PRO A 224 -7.76 -34.91 28.12
CA PRO A 224 -8.95 -34.89 27.26
C PRO A 224 -9.58 -36.28 27.07
N THR A 225 -8.80 -37.34 27.24
CA THR A 225 -9.18 -38.73 26.93
C THR A 225 -9.35 -39.61 28.17
N GLY A 226 -9.40 -39.00 29.37
CA GLY A 226 -9.60 -39.74 30.62
C GLY A 226 -8.48 -40.73 30.94
N GLY A 227 -7.24 -40.46 30.49
CA GLY A 227 -6.08 -41.33 30.72
C GLY A 227 -5.81 -42.35 29.62
N ASN A 228 -6.53 -42.30 28.50
CA ASN A 228 -6.22 -43.09 27.29
C ASN A 228 -5.27 -42.32 26.36
N PRO A 229 -4.49 -43.00 25.51
CA PRO A 229 -3.71 -42.31 24.49
C PRO A 229 -4.62 -41.60 23.49
N VAL A 230 -4.20 -40.42 23.06
CA VAL A 230 -4.84 -39.65 21.98
C VAL A 230 -4.61 -40.33 20.63
N THR A 231 -3.41 -40.87 20.43
CA THR A 231 -3.05 -41.65 19.23
C THR A 231 -1.90 -42.60 19.52
N SER A 232 -1.72 -43.58 18.64
CA SER A 232 -0.58 -44.50 18.65
C SER A 232 0.20 -44.35 17.34
N LEU A 233 1.47 -43.97 17.45
CA LEU A 233 2.40 -43.80 16.36
C LEU A 233 3.11 -45.13 16.07
N THR A 234 3.00 -45.58 14.83
CA THR A 234 3.68 -46.79 14.33
C THR A 234 4.65 -46.40 13.23
N PHE A 235 5.76 -47.12 13.14
CA PHE A 235 6.87 -46.82 12.23
C PHE A 235 7.19 -48.05 11.38
N ASN A 236 7.65 -47.82 10.16
CA ASN A 236 8.20 -48.89 9.33
C ASN A 236 9.64 -49.25 9.74
N SER A 237 10.21 -50.27 9.10
CA SER A 237 11.59 -50.72 9.33
C SER A 237 12.66 -49.64 9.10
N SER A 238 12.32 -48.58 8.37
CA SER A 238 13.21 -47.46 8.08
C SER A 238 13.00 -46.28 9.05
N GLY A 239 12.20 -46.44 10.11
CA GLY A 239 11.96 -45.39 11.12
C GLY A 239 11.03 -44.27 10.66
N VAL A 240 10.30 -44.45 9.54
CA VAL A 240 9.34 -43.47 9.02
C VAL A 240 7.94 -43.79 9.53
N LEU A 241 7.18 -42.76 9.93
CA LEU A 241 5.81 -42.90 10.44
C LEU A 241 4.87 -43.51 9.40
N THR A 242 4.08 -44.50 9.82
CA THR A 242 3.05 -45.17 9.02
C THR A 242 1.68 -45.18 9.71
N SER A 243 1.52 -44.50 10.85
CA SER A 243 0.25 -44.48 11.58
C SER A 243 -0.88 -43.84 10.77
N SER A 244 -2.08 -44.38 10.95
CA SER A 244 -3.31 -43.84 10.36
C SER A 244 -4.41 -43.82 11.43
N PRO A 245 -4.98 -42.65 11.76
CA PRO A 245 -4.70 -41.33 11.16
C PRO A 245 -3.42 -40.67 11.74
N SER A 246 -2.63 -39.99 10.90
CA SER A 246 -1.48 -39.18 11.35
C SER A 246 -1.89 -37.82 11.92
N LYS A 247 -3.18 -37.46 11.78
CA LYS A 247 -3.80 -36.25 12.31
C LYS A 247 -4.96 -36.64 13.21
N VAL A 248 -4.96 -36.12 14.43
CA VAL A 248 -6.00 -36.44 15.42
C VAL A 248 -6.68 -35.18 15.90
N ALA A 249 -8.01 -35.20 15.96
CA ALA A 249 -8.79 -34.15 16.58
C ALA A 249 -8.86 -34.39 18.09
N VAL A 250 -8.56 -33.36 18.88
CA VAL A 250 -8.53 -33.44 20.35
C VAL A 250 -9.32 -32.28 20.93
N ALA A 251 -10.35 -32.60 21.70
CA ALA A 251 -11.13 -31.62 22.43
C ALA A 251 -10.69 -31.56 23.88
N PHE A 252 -10.40 -30.36 24.36
CA PHE A 252 -10.11 -30.03 25.76
C PHE A 252 -11.28 -29.20 26.31
N ALA A 253 -11.34 -29.01 27.64
CA ALA A 253 -12.37 -28.17 28.23
C ALA A 253 -12.22 -26.72 27.73
N GLY A 254 -13.14 -26.27 26.86
CA GLY A 254 -13.15 -24.90 26.32
C GLY A 254 -12.36 -24.68 25.02
N MET A 255 -11.72 -25.71 24.46
CA MET A 255 -10.91 -25.60 23.24
C MET A 255 -10.95 -26.90 22.43
N SER A 256 -10.88 -26.82 21.11
CA SER A 256 -10.80 -27.99 20.24
C SER A 256 -9.71 -27.81 19.20
N ILE A 257 -8.74 -28.72 19.18
CA ILE A 257 -7.70 -28.79 18.16
C ILE A 257 -8.20 -29.75 17.09
N ALA A 258 -8.53 -29.23 15.91
CA ALA A 258 -9.07 -30.03 14.82
C ALA A 258 -8.01 -30.97 14.23
N ASN A 259 -6.76 -30.50 14.12
CA ASN A 259 -5.66 -31.27 13.58
C ASN A 259 -4.43 -31.19 14.48
N MET A 260 -4.22 -32.22 15.29
CA MET A 260 -2.92 -32.51 15.90
C MET A 260 -2.15 -33.42 14.95
N ASP A 261 -1.23 -32.82 14.19
CA ASP A 261 -0.49 -33.46 13.10
C ASP A 261 0.86 -33.98 13.60
N PHE A 262 1.07 -35.29 13.47
CA PHE A 262 2.33 -35.97 13.80
C PHE A 262 3.14 -36.32 12.56
N THR A 263 2.69 -35.91 11.37
CA THR A 263 3.36 -36.20 10.10
C THR A 263 4.80 -35.68 10.12
N GLY A 264 5.74 -36.51 9.69
CA GLY A 264 7.17 -36.19 9.73
C GLY A 264 7.89 -36.65 10.99
N THR A 265 7.16 -37.13 12.02
CA THR A 265 7.77 -37.82 13.15
C THR A 265 8.55 -39.05 12.69
N THR A 266 9.73 -39.26 13.27
CA THR A 266 10.64 -40.36 12.92
C THR A 266 11.05 -41.15 14.15
N GLN A 267 11.52 -42.36 13.92
CA GLN A 267 12.11 -43.22 14.94
C GLN A 267 13.51 -43.65 14.53
N TYR A 268 14.50 -42.77 14.77
CA TYR A 268 15.90 -43.06 14.51
C TYR A 268 16.68 -43.31 15.81
N GLY A 269 17.77 -44.07 15.69
CA GLY A 269 18.78 -44.14 16.75
C GLY A 269 19.51 -42.80 16.86
N GLY A 270 19.68 -42.30 18.08
CA GLY A 270 20.30 -40.99 18.33
C GLY A 270 19.68 -40.17 19.46
N GLY A 271 18.67 -40.71 20.14
CA GLY A 271 17.97 -40.02 21.22
C GLY A 271 16.80 -39.17 20.76
N PHE A 272 16.04 -38.67 21.73
CA PHE A 272 14.90 -37.81 21.50
C PHE A 272 15.32 -36.40 21.04
N ASN A 273 14.70 -35.88 19.99
CA ASN A 273 14.91 -34.51 19.54
C ASN A 273 13.64 -33.87 18.96
N ASP A 274 13.40 -32.63 19.33
CA ASP A 274 12.31 -31.82 18.79
C ASP A 274 12.77 -31.15 17.48
N THR A 275 12.20 -31.57 16.35
CA THR A 275 12.60 -31.01 15.05
C THR A 275 11.71 -29.82 14.67
N THR A 276 10.40 -29.98 14.82
CA THR A 276 9.42 -28.92 14.58
C THR A 276 8.25 -29.07 15.55
N VAL A 277 7.98 -28.03 16.32
CA VAL A 277 6.76 -27.88 17.14
C VAL A 277 6.17 -26.53 16.78
N SER A 278 4.92 -26.49 16.31
CA SER A 278 4.29 -25.24 15.88
C SER A 278 2.77 -25.30 15.94
N GLN A 279 2.15 -24.12 16.04
CA GLN A 279 0.71 -23.96 16.10
C GLN A 279 0.22 -22.65 15.45
N ASP A 280 -1.06 -22.58 15.08
CA ASP A 280 -1.64 -21.49 14.29
C ASP A 280 -2.31 -20.36 15.10
N GLY A 281 -2.73 -20.63 16.33
CA GLY A 281 -3.38 -19.68 17.22
C GLY A 281 -2.50 -18.56 17.76
N TYR A 282 -3.14 -17.54 18.31
CA TYR A 282 -2.49 -16.40 18.96
C TYR A 282 -3.44 -15.62 19.85
N ALA A 283 -2.88 -15.01 20.91
CA ALA A 283 -3.60 -14.07 21.78
C ALA A 283 -3.95 -12.76 21.06
N THR A 284 -4.85 -11.99 21.66
CA THR A 284 -5.17 -10.64 21.18
C THR A 284 -3.91 -9.77 21.06
N GLY A 285 -3.85 -8.96 20.01
CA GLY A 285 -2.70 -8.11 19.71
C GLY A 285 -3.12 -6.66 19.51
N ARG A 286 -2.45 -5.72 20.17
CA ARG A 286 -2.61 -4.29 19.85
C ARG A 286 -1.70 -3.93 18.69
N LEU A 287 -2.16 -3.05 17.80
CA LEU A 287 -1.31 -2.56 16.72
C LEU A 287 -0.13 -1.77 17.32
N ALA A 288 1.09 -2.27 17.14
CA ALA A 288 2.30 -1.66 17.66
C ALA A 288 2.93 -0.71 16.65
N SER A 289 2.97 -1.11 15.39
CA SER A 289 3.47 -0.29 14.28
C SER A 289 2.81 -0.74 12.97
N TYR A 290 2.84 0.11 11.95
CA TYR A 290 2.48 -0.26 10.60
C TYR A 290 3.53 0.24 9.62
N SER A 291 3.64 -0.42 8.47
CA SER A 291 4.57 -0.06 7.41
C SER A 291 3.94 -0.32 6.05
N VAL A 292 4.39 0.41 5.04
CA VAL A 292 3.95 0.23 3.66
C VAL A 292 5.10 -0.36 2.85
N GLY A 293 4.85 -1.50 2.21
CA GLY A 293 5.80 -2.15 1.31
C GLY A 293 5.95 -1.41 -0.02
N THR A 294 6.98 -1.75 -0.78
CA THR A 294 7.23 -1.15 -2.10
C THR A 294 6.19 -1.52 -3.15
N ASP A 295 5.49 -2.63 -2.92
CA ASP A 295 4.32 -3.11 -3.67
C ASP A 295 3.00 -2.44 -3.21
N GLY A 296 3.08 -1.50 -2.26
CA GLY A 296 1.95 -0.82 -1.64
C GLY A 296 1.15 -1.67 -0.67
N THR A 297 1.65 -2.84 -0.27
CA THR A 297 1.03 -3.65 0.76
C THR A 297 1.23 -2.99 2.13
N ILE A 298 0.13 -2.69 2.80
CA ILE A 298 0.14 -2.11 4.15
C ILE A 298 0.16 -3.28 5.14
N THR A 299 1.19 -3.34 5.97
CA THR A 299 1.34 -4.39 7.00
C THR A 299 1.31 -3.76 8.39
N GLY A 300 0.51 -4.34 9.27
CA GLY A 300 0.46 -4.02 10.70
C GLY A 300 1.24 -5.04 11.49
N ARG A 301 2.15 -4.59 12.36
CA ARG A 301 2.83 -5.41 13.36
C ARG A 301 2.13 -5.24 14.70
N TYR A 302 1.76 -6.35 15.31
CA TYR A 302 1.01 -6.37 16.56
C TYR A 302 1.89 -6.73 17.75
N SER A 303 1.44 -6.38 18.95
CA SER A 303 2.12 -6.65 20.22
C SER A 303 2.32 -8.14 20.51
N ASN A 304 1.49 -9.01 19.91
CA ASN A 304 1.60 -10.46 19.98
C ASN A 304 2.67 -11.03 19.01
N GLY A 305 3.47 -10.17 18.37
CA GLY A 305 4.55 -10.56 17.46
C GLY A 305 4.09 -10.98 16.06
N ARG A 306 2.77 -11.02 15.79
CA ARG A 306 2.23 -11.33 14.46
C ARG A 306 2.24 -10.08 13.58
N THR A 307 2.40 -10.32 12.29
CA THR A 307 2.21 -9.32 11.23
C THR A 307 0.95 -9.67 10.45
N SER A 308 0.05 -8.71 10.26
CA SER A 308 -1.13 -8.87 9.41
C SER A 308 -1.07 -7.90 8.24
N THR A 309 -1.50 -8.37 7.07
CA THR A 309 -1.72 -7.49 5.92
C THR A 309 -3.06 -6.79 6.10
N LEU A 310 -3.07 -5.46 5.98
CA LEU A 310 -4.25 -4.61 6.19
C LEU A 310 -4.92 -4.20 4.87
N GLY A 311 -4.16 -4.22 3.78
CA GLY A 311 -4.64 -3.89 2.44
C GLY A 311 -3.48 -3.59 1.50
N GLN A 312 -3.81 -3.26 0.26
CA GLN A 312 -2.83 -2.83 -0.74
C GLN A 312 -3.32 -1.56 -1.43
N ILE A 313 -2.45 -0.57 -1.60
CA ILE A 313 -2.77 0.68 -2.29
C ILE A 313 -3.05 0.39 -3.77
N ALA A 314 -4.16 0.92 -4.29
CA ALA A 314 -4.45 0.90 -5.72
C ALA A 314 -3.89 2.15 -6.38
N MET A 315 -3.22 1.97 -7.51
CA MET A 315 -2.74 3.05 -8.36
C MET A 315 -3.62 3.17 -9.59
N THR A 316 -3.74 4.40 -10.09
CA THR A 316 -4.41 4.69 -11.36
C THR A 316 -3.46 5.38 -12.32
N ASN A 317 -3.50 4.99 -13.59
CA ASN A 317 -2.76 5.63 -14.67
C ASN A 317 -3.74 6.03 -15.77
N PHE A 318 -3.34 6.98 -16.60
CA PHE A 318 -4.13 7.52 -17.71
C PHE A 318 -3.31 7.41 -18.99
N LYS A 319 -4.01 7.26 -20.13
CA LYS A 319 -3.33 7.28 -21.43
C LYS A 319 -2.74 8.66 -21.74
N ALA A 320 -3.46 9.72 -21.36
CA ALA A 320 -3.03 11.09 -21.51
C ALA A 320 -3.18 11.86 -20.18
N PRO A 321 -2.16 11.86 -19.30
CA PRO A 321 -2.20 12.59 -18.04
C PRO A 321 -2.45 14.10 -18.22
N ASP A 322 -1.99 14.70 -19.32
CA ASP A 322 -2.14 16.13 -19.63
C ASP A 322 -3.59 16.54 -19.95
N GLY A 323 -4.49 15.57 -20.12
CA GLY A 323 -5.93 15.78 -20.25
C GLY A 323 -6.66 15.87 -18.91
N LEU A 324 -5.99 15.57 -17.79
CA LEU A 324 -6.61 15.63 -16.47
C LEU A 324 -6.93 17.09 -16.08
N GLN A 325 -8.10 17.30 -15.49
CA GLN A 325 -8.49 18.62 -15.00
C GLN A 325 -8.08 18.78 -13.54
N ASN A 326 -7.32 19.84 -13.24
CA ASN A 326 -6.95 20.18 -11.86
C ASN A 326 -8.15 20.82 -11.14
N ILE A 327 -8.48 20.31 -9.95
CA ILE A 327 -9.59 20.81 -9.11
C ILE A 327 -9.10 21.54 -7.85
N GLY A 328 -7.80 21.81 -7.75
CA GLY A 328 -7.15 22.39 -6.58
C GLY A 328 -6.67 21.33 -5.58
N GLY A 329 -5.88 21.74 -4.59
CA GLY A 329 -5.38 20.83 -3.54
C GLY A 329 -4.45 19.71 -4.03
N ASN A 330 -3.76 19.90 -5.16
CA ASN A 330 -2.98 18.87 -5.87
C ASN A 330 -3.82 17.66 -6.27
N GLN A 331 -5.04 17.91 -6.73
CA GLN A 331 -5.95 16.87 -7.18
C GLN A 331 -6.41 17.09 -8.60
N TRP A 332 -6.66 15.95 -9.24
CA TRP A 332 -7.05 15.85 -10.62
C TRP A 332 -8.32 15.02 -10.75
N VAL A 333 -9.17 15.38 -11.70
CA VAL A 333 -10.32 14.59 -12.13
C VAL A 333 -10.15 14.17 -13.57
N GLU A 334 -10.73 13.02 -13.91
CA GLU A 334 -10.73 12.51 -15.27
C GLU A 334 -11.60 13.37 -16.18
N THR A 335 -11.19 13.46 -17.44
CA THR A 335 -11.92 14.15 -18.50
C THR A 335 -12.03 13.26 -19.74
N ALA A 336 -12.78 13.71 -20.75
CA ALA A 336 -12.79 13.04 -22.03
C ALA A 336 -11.40 13.01 -22.71
N GLU A 337 -10.55 14.01 -22.47
CA GLU A 337 -9.20 14.08 -23.04
C GLU A 337 -8.21 13.14 -22.34
N SER A 338 -8.37 12.89 -21.03
CA SER A 338 -7.45 12.00 -20.29
C SER A 338 -7.63 10.52 -20.64
N GLY A 339 -8.83 10.17 -21.11
CA GLY A 339 -9.29 8.81 -21.26
C GLY A 339 -9.68 8.17 -19.92
N ALA A 340 -10.18 6.94 -19.98
CA ALA A 340 -10.65 6.19 -18.82
C ALA A 340 -9.50 5.77 -17.89
N PRO A 341 -9.71 5.79 -16.56
CA PRO A 341 -8.72 5.40 -15.57
C PRO A 341 -8.31 3.93 -15.74
N GLN A 342 -7.02 3.67 -15.82
CA GLN A 342 -6.44 2.33 -15.80
C GLN A 342 -5.97 2.04 -14.38
N MET A 343 -6.62 1.12 -13.69
CA MET A 343 -6.26 0.75 -12.31
C MET A 343 -5.30 -0.43 -12.29
N GLY A 344 -4.46 -0.48 -11.27
CA GLY A 344 -3.60 -1.62 -11.00
C GLY A 344 -2.87 -1.50 -9.67
N THR A 345 -1.97 -2.45 -9.43
CA THR A 345 -1.13 -2.47 -8.24
C THR A 345 0.24 -1.87 -8.52
N PRO A 346 0.90 -1.30 -7.49
CA PRO A 346 2.25 -0.78 -7.62
C PRO A 346 3.25 -1.85 -8.07
N GLY A 347 4.22 -1.46 -8.90
CA GLY A 347 5.28 -2.34 -9.39
C GLY A 347 4.87 -3.37 -10.45
N MET A 348 3.58 -3.45 -10.83
CA MET A 348 3.13 -4.27 -11.95
C MET A 348 2.88 -3.45 -13.22
N GLY A 349 3.33 -3.95 -14.37
CA GLY A 349 3.08 -3.34 -15.68
C GLY A 349 3.70 -1.94 -15.82
N SER A 350 2.85 -0.92 -16.00
CA SER A 350 3.25 0.49 -16.18
C SER A 350 3.20 1.32 -14.89
N PHE A 351 2.98 0.70 -13.73
CA PHE A 351 2.92 1.39 -12.46
C PHE A 351 4.30 1.46 -11.80
N GLY A 352 4.62 2.64 -11.27
CA GLY A 352 5.80 2.84 -10.44
C GLY A 352 5.77 2.02 -9.15
N LEU A 353 6.94 1.90 -8.51
CA LEU A 353 7.04 1.34 -7.16
C LEU A 353 6.66 2.42 -6.15
N LEU A 354 6.17 2.00 -4.98
CA LEU A 354 5.99 2.92 -3.86
C LEU A 354 7.23 2.94 -2.98
N GLN A 355 7.49 4.10 -2.38
CA GLN A 355 8.49 4.27 -1.35
C GLN A 355 7.81 4.84 -0.11
N SER A 356 7.78 4.05 0.96
CA SER A 356 7.27 4.49 2.26
C SER A 356 8.25 5.44 2.94
N SER A 357 7.73 6.27 3.86
CA SER A 357 8.48 7.30 4.56
C SER A 357 9.19 8.24 3.61
N ALA A 358 8.51 8.65 2.54
CA ALA A 358 9.02 9.59 1.57
C ALA A 358 7.91 10.40 0.93
N VAL A 359 8.24 11.62 0.50
CA VAL A 359 7.35 12.49 -0.27
C VAL A 359 8.00 12.90 -1.57
N GLU A 360 7.20 12.99 -2.64
CA GLU A 360 7.61 13.55 -3.92
C GLU A 360 7.52 15.08 -3.87
N GLN A 361 8.66 15.77 -3.99
CA GLN A 361 8.70 17.23 -4.07
C GLN A 361 8.12 17.73 -5.41
N SER A 362 7.86 19.04 -5.48
CA SER A 362 7.52 19.71 -6.73
C SER A 362 8.60 19.44 -7.80
N ASN A 363 8.19 19.28 -9.05
CA ASN A 363 9.11 19.20 -10.19
C ASN A 363 9.49 20.59 -10.76
N VAL A 364 9.19 21.67 -10.03
CA VAL A 364 9.53 23.03 -10.42
C VAL A 364 11.00 23.33 -10.08
N ASP A 365 11.78 23.67 -11.11
CA ASP A 365 13.10 24.28 -10.91
C ASP A 365 12.96 25.79 -10.75
N LEU A 366 13.14 26.27 -9.52
CA LEU A 366 13.01 27.68 -9.17
C LEU A 366 13.98 28.57 -9.97
N SER A 367 15.19 28.11 -10.26
CA SER A 367 16.18 28.91 -11.00
C SER A 367 15.72 29.15 -12.43
N ALA A 368 15.20 28.10 -13.07
CA ALA A 368 14.63 28.20 -14.41
C ALA A 368 13.37 29.09 -14.44
N GLU A 369 12.48 28.97 -13.45
CA GLU A 369 11.28 29.81 -13.38
C GLU A 369 11.60 31.29 -13.17
N LEU A 370 12.61 31.63 -12.37
CA LEU A 370 13.05 33.02 -12.19
C LEU A 370 13.62 33.62 -13.48
N VAL A 371 14.34 32.83 -14.29
CA VAL A 371 14.79 33.28 -15.62
C VAL A 371 13.60 33.47 -16.56
N ASN A 372 12.65 32.54 -16.57
CA ASN A 372 11.43 32.64 -17.37
C ASN A 372 10.61 33.88 -16.99
N MET A 373 10.56 34.24 -15.71
CA MET A 373 9.90 35.45 -15.22
C MET A 373 10.54 36.72 -15.81
N ILE A 374 11.88 36.78 -15.88
CA ILE A 374 12.62 37.89 -16.49
C ILE A 374 12.32 37.98 -17.99
N VAL A 375 12.27 36.84 -18.69
CA VAL A 375 11.94 36.77 -20.12
C VAL A 375 10.51 37.27 -20.36
N ALA A 376 9.54 36.77 -19.60
CA ALA A 376 8.15 37.18 -19.71
C ALA A 376 7.96 38.67 -19.39
N GLN A 377 8.66 39.21 -18.38
CA GLN A 377 8.66 40.64 -18.08
C GLN A 377 9.21 41.48 -19.23
N ARG A 378 10.31 41.06 -19.86
CA ARG A 378 10.88 41.74 -21.04
C ARG A 378 9.92 41.70 -22.23
N SER A 379 9.26 40.57 -22.48
CA SER A 379 8.23 40.46 -23.52
C SER A 379 7.04 41.38 -23.27
N TYR A 380 6.57 41.48 -22.01
CA TYR A 380 5.52 42.41 -21.62
C TYR A 380 5.92 43.87 -21.89
N GLN A 381 7.14 44.26 -21.50
CA GLN A 381 7.67 45.61 -21.76
C GLN A 381 7.81 45.92 -23.26
N ALA A 382 8.25 44.94 -24.05
CA ALA A 382 8.37 45.09 -25.51
C ALA A 382 6.99 45.31 -26.15
N ASN A 383 5.98 44.52 -25.79
CA ASN A 383 4.62 44.67 -26.29
C ASN A 383 3.99 46.01 -25.88
N ALA A 384 4.25 46.48 -24.67
CA ALA A 384 3.82 47.80 -24.21
C ALA A 384 4.47 48.95 -25.01
N GLN A 385 5.71 48.79 -25.48
CA GLN A 385 6.39 49.79 -26.30
C GLN A 385 5.78 49.89 -27.70
N THR A 386 5.31 48.77 -28.27
CA THR A 386 4.55 48.76 -29.55
C THR A 386 3.28 49.60 -29.42
N ILE A 387 2.52 49.43 -28.33
CA ILE A 387 1.30 50.20 -28.04
C ILE A 387 1.61 51.70 -27.94
N LYS A 388 2.65 52.09 -27.18
CA LYS A 388 3.07 53.50 -27.07
C LYS A 388 3.44 54.13 -28.41
N THR A 389 4.11 53.36 -29.27
CA THR A 389 4.53 53.84 -30.60
C THR A 389 3.31 54.09 -31.47
N GLU A 390 2.33 53.18 -31.46
CA GLU A 390 1.07 53.37 -32.19
C GLU A 390 0.24 54.55 -31.64
N ASP A 391 0.14 54.70 -30.32
CA ASP A 391 -0.53 55.85 -29.69
C ASP A 391 0.09 57.18 -30.13
N THR A 392 1.42 57.23 -30.18
CA THR A 392 2.16 58.43 -30.64
C THR A 392 1.82 58.75 -32.10
N ILE A 393 1.77 57.75 -32.98
CA ILE A 393 1.39 57.92 -34.39
C ILE A 393 -0.05 58.45 -34.49
N LEU A 394 -0.99 57.89 -33.73
CA LEU A 394 -2.38 58.37 -33.73
C LEU A 394 -2.49 59.82 -33.23
N GLN A 395 -1.77 60.20 -32.18
CA GLN A 395 -1.74 61.58 -31.69
C GLN A 395 -1.15 62.56 -32.72
N THR A 396 -0.08 62.17 -33.42
CA THR A 396 0.45 62.99 -34.53
C THR A 396 -0.57 63.14 -35.67
N LEU A 397 -1.34 62.10 -35.96
CA LEU A 397 -2.35 62.14 -37.02
C LEU A 397 -3.54 63.03 -36.64
N VAL A 398 -3.94 63.05 -35.37
CA VAL A 398 -5.00 63.93 -34.85
C VAL A 398 -4.57 65.40 -34.82
N SER A 399 -3.30 65.68 -34.52
CA SER A 399 -2.73 67.05 -34.47
C SER A 399 -2.40 67.65 -35.84
N MET A 400 -2.46 66.86 -36.91
CA MET A 400 -2.36 67.34 -38.30
C MET A 400 -3.69 67.86 -38.88
N ARG A 401 -4.78 67.78 -38.10
CA ARG A 401 -6.05 68.47 -38.38
C ARG A 401 -6.12 69.77 -37.61
#